data_AF-A0A7Y4YN81-F1
#
_entry.id   AF-A0A7Y4YN81-F1
#
_cell.length_a   1.000
_cell.length_b   1.000
_cell.length_c   1.000
_cell.angle_alpha   90.00
_cell.angle_beta   90.00
_cell.angle_gamma   90.00
#
_symmetry.space_group_name_H-M   'P 1'
#
loop_
_entity.id
_entity.type
_entity.pdbx_description
1 polymer ?
#
loop_
_entity_poly.entity_id
_entity_poly.type
_entity_poly.pdbx_seq_one_letter_code
_entity_poly.pdbx_strand_id
1 'polypeptide(L)'
;MKIKLRFTASSIEAIKALGLRQINPETLRWTTAHSGSSHGIGVLLRGKSGEILDGHSFQAMHTAFGAWVEVDSARTKQRVENALVTAVTGLDDQIKIVSPEGV
;
A
#
# COMPACT_ATOMS: atom_id res chain seq x y z
N MET A 1 4.07 13.21 6.60
CA MET A 1 3.32 11.96 6.81
C MET A 1 4.31 10.85 7.05
N LYS A 2 4.21 10.17 8.18
CA LYS A 2 5.07 9.04 8.54
C LYS A 2 4.27 7.75 8.37
N ILE A 3 4.67 6.94 7.40
CA ILE A 3 4.09 5.63 7.12
C ILE A 3 5.24 4.62 7.16
N LYS A 4 5.11 3.57 7.96
CA LYS A 4 6.13 2.53 8.09
C LYS A 4 5.51 1.16 7.91
N LEU A 5 6.09 0.36 7.02
CA LEU A 5 5.84 -1.06 6.94
C LEU A 5 6.73 -1.77 7.97
N ARG A 6 6.12 -2.66 8.73
CA ARG A 6 6.80 -3.43 9.77
C ARG A 6 6.53 -4.91 9.62
N PHE A 7 7.48 -5.67 10.16
CA PHE A 7 7.42 -7.11 10.31
C PHE A 7 7.82 -7.45 11.75
N THR A 8 7.40 -8.63 12.22
CA THR A 8 7.87 -9.15 13.50
C THR A 8 9.35 -9.51 13.42
N ALA A 9 10.05 -9.59 14.57
CA ALA A 9 11.46 -9.97 14.59
C ALA A 9 11.69 -11.37 14.00
N SER A 10 10.86 -12.34 14.38
CA SER A 10 10.89 -13.71 13.85
C SER A 10 10.64 -13.76 12.34
N SER A 11 9.76 -12.91 11.82
CA SER A 11 9.50 -12.86 10.37
C SER A 11 10.68 -12.27 9.60
N ILE A 12 11.42 -11.31 10.16
CA ILE A 12 12.63 -10.80 9.53
C ILE A 12 13.72 -11.87 9.45
N GLU A 13 13.85 -12.71 10.47
CA GLU A 13 14.76 -13.87 10.42
C GLU A 13 14.35 -14.86 9.33
N ALA A 14 13.05 -15.19 9.23
CA ALA A 14 12.54 -16.05 8.18
C ALA A 14 12.78 -15.48 6.77
N ILE A 15 12.52 -14.18 6.56
CA ILE A 15 12.75 -13.53 5.27
C ILE A 15 14.24 -13.56 4.89
N LYS A 16 15.14 -13.33 5.85
CA LYS A 16 16.59 -13.43 5.64
C LYS A 16 17.02 -14.86 5.30
N ALA A 17 16.43 -15.86 5.95
CA ALA A 17 16.71 -17.27 5.68
C ALA A 17 16.30 -17.69 4.25
N LEU A 18 15.29 -17.03 3.67
CA LEU A 18 14.91 -17.18 2.26
C LEU A 18 15.84 -16.44 1.28
N GLY A 19 16.90 -15.79 1.77
CA GLY A 19 17.84 -15.02 0.95
C GLY A 19 17.33 -13.64 0.52
N LEU A 20 16.17 -13.21 1.02
CA LEU A 20 15.56 -11.93 0.68
C LEU A 20 16.07 -10.82 1.61
N ARG A 21 16.25 -9.62 1.06
CA ARG A 21 16.59 -8.42 1.83
C ARG A 21 15.32 -7.65 2.19
N GLN A 22 15.01 -7.55 3.47
CA GLN A 22 13.89 -6.75 3.97
C GLN A 22 14.36 -5.72 5.00
N ILE A 23 14.02 -4.46 4.76
CA ILE A 23 14.25 -3.36 5.70
C ILE A 23 13.11 -3.38 6.72
N ASN A 24 13.43 -3.22 8.02
CA ASN A 24 12.42 -3.15 9.08
C ASN A 24 12.86 -2.17 10.18
N PRO A 25 12.08 -1.11 10.48
CA PRO A 25 10.90 -0.67 9.72
C PRO A 25 11.28 -0.10 8.35
N GLU A 26 10.49 -0.41 7.33
CA GLU A 26 10.63 0.18 6.00
C GLU A 26 9.77 1.45 5.93
N THR A 27 10.36 2.59 5.56
CA THR A 27 9.61 3.84 5.37
C THR A 27 8.88 3.82 4.03
N LEU A 28 7.56 3.99 4.07
CA LEU A 28 6.72 4.12 2.88
C LEU A 28 6.49 5.60 2.55
N ARG A 29 6.39 5.91 1.26
CA ARG A 29 6.02 7.25 0.77
C ARG A 29 4.68 7.18 0.07
N TRP A 30 3.71 7.97 0.51
CA TRP A 30 2.49 8.16 -0.24
C TRP A 30 2.66 9.26 -1.29
N THR A 31 2.12 9.08 -2.49
CA THR A 31 2.14 10.10 -3.55
C THR A 31 0.96 9.95 -4.50
N THR A 32 0.48 11.06 -5.04
CA THR A 32 -0.49 11.10 -6.14
C THR A 32 0.17 11.37 -7.50
N ALA A 33 1.47 11.67 -7.51
CA ALA A 33 2.21 12.01 -8.73
C ALA A 33 2.75 10.78 -9.48
N HIS A 34 2.42 9.57 -9.04
CA HIS A 34 2.80 8.33 -9.71
C HIS A 34 1.74 7.95 -10.75
N SER A 35 2.14 7.41 -11.90
CA SER A 35 1.20 7.02 -12.98
C SER A 35 0.15 5.99 -12.52
N GLY A 36 0.54 5.10 -11.61
CA GLY A 36 -0.38 4.14 -10.98
C GLY A 36 -1.33 4.72 -9.92
N SER A 37 -1.32 6.04 -9.69
CA SER A 37 -2.27 6.70 -8.80
C SER A 37 -3.58 7.01 -9.52
N SER A 38 -4.61 6.20 -9.27
CA SER A 38 -5.97 6.47 -9.75
C SER A 38 -6.58 7.71 -9.09
N HIS A 39 -7.07 8.66 -9.91
CA HIS A 39 -8.01 9.72 -9.53
C HIS A 39 -7.67 10.52 -8.24
N GLY A 40 -6.39 10.69 -7.92
CA GLY A 40 -5.94 11.43 -6.73
C GLY A 40 -5.99 10.66 -5.39
N ILE A 41 -6.31 9.36 -5.42
CA ILE A 41 -6.29 8.47 -4.24
C ILE A 41 -4.86 8.26 -3.73
N GLY A 42 -3.89 8.26 -4.64
CA GLY A 42 -2.48 8.08 -4.35
C GLY A 42 -2.08 6.61 -4.19
N VAL A 43 -0.78 6.36 -4.30
CA VAL A 43 -0.15 5.05 -4.10
C VAL A 43 0.84 5.11 -2.95
N LEU A 44 1.14 3.95 -2.37
CA LEU A 44 2.23 3.79 -1.42
C LEU A 44 3.46 3.27 -2.15
N LEU A 45 4.58 3.98 -2.04
CA LEU A 45 5.85 3.58 -2.61
C LEU A 45 6.77 3.01 -1.52
N ARG A 46 7.38 1.88 -1.86
CA ARG A 46 8.37 1.15 -1.05
C ARG A 46 9.75 1.78 -1.13
N GLY A 47 10.47 1.67 0.00
CA GLY A 47 11.87 2.05 0.17
C GLY A 47 12.31 3.26 -0.66
N LYS A 48 13.44 3.15 -1.37
CA LYS A 48 13.87 4.12 -2.40
C LYS A 48 13.60 3.66 -3.83
N SER A 49 13.10 2.44 -4.02
CA SER A 49 12.94 1.81 -5.34
C SER A 49 11.84 2.45 -6.19
N GLY A 50 10.86 3.11 -5.56
CA GLY A 50 9.69 3.64 -6.28
C GLY A 50 8.67 2.56 -6.65
N GLU A 51 8.86 1.34 -6.17
CA GLU A 51 7.92 0.23 -6.32
C GLU A 51 6.63 0.50 -5.53
N ILE A 52 5.47 0.20 -6.11
CA ILE A 52 4.19 0.36 -5.42
C ILE A 52 3.98 -0.80 -4.44
N LEU A 53 3.63 -0.49 -3.20
CA LEU A 53 2.98 -1.42 -2.29
C LEU A 53 1.49 -1.42 -2.59
N ASP A 54 1.07 -2.32 -3.48
CA ASP A 54 -0.35 -2.59 -3.70
C ASP A 54 -0.91 -3.44 -2.56
N GLY A 55 -2.24 -3.51 -2.45
CA GLY A 55 -2.83 -4.24 -1.35
C GLY A 55 -2.80 -5.77 -1.52
N HIS A 56 -2.59 -6.31 -2.74
CA HIS A 56 -2.44 -7.76 -2.93
C HIS A 56 -1.10 -8.22 -2.34
N SER A 57 -0.04 -7.53 -2.72
CA SER A 57 1.31 -7.66 -2.18
C SER A 57 1.32 -7.44 -0.66
N PHE A 58 0.61 -6.42 -0.15
CA PHE A 58 0.48 -6.22 1.29
C PHE A 58 -0.26 -7.37 1.98
N GLN A 59 -1.36 -7.87 1.43
CA GLN A 59 -2.10 -8.99 1.98
C GLN A 59 -1.26 -10.27 2.03
N ALA A 60 -0.47 -10.53 0.99
CA ALA A 60 0.48 -11.64 0.97
C ALA A 60 1.54 -11.49 2.07
N MET A 61 2.12 -10.30 2.23
CA MET A 61 3.07 -10.00 3.31
C MET A 61 2.45 -10.12 4.71
N HIS A 62 1.23 -9.64 4.89
CA HIS A 62 0.49 -9.78 6.15
C HIS A 62 0.25 -11.25 6.49
N THR A 63 -0.24 -12.03 5.52
CA THR A 63 -0.58 -13.46 5.73
C THR A 63 0.66 -14.32 5.97
N ALA A 64 1.71 -14.11 5.19
CA ALA A 64 2.92 -14.94 5.27
C ALA A 64 3.86 -14.53 6.43
N PHE A 65 3.93 -13.23 6.75
CA PHE A 65 4.96 -12.68 7.62
C PHE A 65 4.42 -11.77 8.73
N GLY A 66 3.10 -11.70 8.93
CA GLY A 66 2.48 -10.86 9.96
C GLY A 66 2.84 -9.38 9.80
N ALA A 67 2.98 -8.90 8.56
CA ALA A 67 3.34 -7.51 8.29
C ALA A 67 2.21 -6.53 8.69
N TRP A 68 2.56 -5.33 9.18
CA TRP A 68 1.59 -4.27 9.49
C TRP A 68 2.11 -2.89 9.08
N VAL A 69 1.19 -1.93 8.92
CA VAL A 69 1.53 -0.53 8.64
C VAL A 69 1.29 0.34 9.87
N GLU A 70 2.32 1.08 10.29
CA GLU A 70 2.20 2.15 11.27
C GLU A 70 2.02 3.51 10.58
N VAL A 71 1.11 4.32 11.11
CA VAL A 71 0.78 5.66 10.61
C VAL A 71 0.75 6.68 11.75
N ASP A 72 0.94 7.95 11.42
CA ASP A 72 1.01 9.06 12.40
C ASP A 72 -0.33 9.71 12.74
N SER A 73 -1.40 9.43 12.00
CA SER A 73 -2.73 10.03 12.24
C SER A 73 -3.87 9.21 11.63
N ALA A 74 -5.10 9.45 12.10
CA ALA A 74 -6.31 8.86 11.52
C ALA A 74 -6.52 9.26 10.05
N ARG A 75 -6.17 10.51 9.68
CA ARG A 75 -6.22 10.96 8.28
C ARG A 75 -5.24 10.18 7.39
N THR A 76 -4.03 9.91 7.89
CA THR A 76 -3.04 9.09 7.19
C THR A 76 -3.53 7.64 7.06
N LYS A 77 -4.16 7.09 8.12
CA LYS A 77 -4.75 5.75 8.12
C LYS A 77 -5.76 5.58 6.96
N GLN A 78 -6.73 6.49 6.86
CA GLN A 78 -7.75 6.43 5.81
C GLN A 78 -7.14 6.45 4.40
N ARG A 79 -6.11 7.28 4.18
CA ARG A 79 -5.42 7.36 2.88
C ARG A 79 -4.69 6.07 2.53
N VAL A 80 -4.03 5.46 3.52
CA VAL A 80 -3.35 4.17 3.37
C VAL A 80 -4.35 3.07 3.04
N GLU A 81 -5.47 3.01 3.77
CA GLU A 81 -6.53 2.03 3.53
C GLU A 81 -7.10 2.15 2.11
N ASN A 82 -7.44 3.37 1.67
CA ASN A 82 -7.95 3.59 0.32
C ASN A 82 -6.93 3.16 -0.75
N ALA A 83 -5.65 3.53 -0.58
CA ALA A 83 -4.60 3.16 -1.53
C ALA A 83 -4.41 1.63 -1.62
N LEU A 84 -4.46 0.92 -0.50
CA LEU A 84 -4.33 -0.54 -0.49
C LEU A 84 -5.58 -1.24 -1.02
N VAL A 85 -6.79 -0.79 -0.66
CA VAL A 85 -8.06 -1.39 -1.11
C VAL A 85 -8.28 -1.19 -2.61
N THR A 86 -8.07 0.01 -3.14
CA THR A 86 -8.17 0.27 -4.58
C THR A 86 -7.21 -0.63 -5.36
N ALA A 87 -6.00 -0.82 -4.84
CA ALA A 87 -5.01 -1.66 -5.47
C ALA A 87 -5.32 -3.18 -5.41
N VAL A 88 -6.09 -3.67 -4.43
CA VAL A 88 -6.59 -5.06 -4.40
C VAL A 88 -7.77 -5.26 -5.34
N THR A 89 -8.70 -4.31 -5.33
CA THR A 89 -10.04 -4.51 -5.88
C THR A 89 -10.14 -4.14 -7.35
N GLY A 90 -9.20 -3.35 -7.89
CA GLY A 90 -9.22 -2.93 -9.30
C GLY A 90 -10.52 -2.21 -9.70
N LEU A 91 -11.27 -1.68 -8.73
CA LEU A 91 -12.63 -1.15 -8.94
C LEU A 91 -12.68 0.15 -9.76
N ASP A 92 -11.54 0.70 -10.16
CA ASP A 92 -11.47 1.90 -11.00
C ASP A 92 -12.17 1.69 -12.35
N ASP A 93 -12.08 0.48 -12.94
CA ASP A 93 -12.69 0.16 -14.24
C ASP A 93 -14.18 -0.23 -14.14
N GLN A 94 -14.71 -0.43 -12.93
CA GLN A 94 -16.05 -0.98 -12.69
C GLN A 94 -17.07 0.08 -12.22
N ILE A 95 -16.63 1.29 -11.87
CA ILE A 95 -17.50 2.38 -11.41
C ILE A 95 -17.64 3.40 -12.54
N LYS A 96 -18.72 3.29 -13.33
CA LYS A 96 -19.06 4.26 -14.37
C LYS A 96 -19.95 5.37 -13.80
N ILE A 97 -19.65 6.62 -14.13
CA ILE A 97 -20.60 7.73 -13.93
C ILE A 97 -21.71 7.55 -14.97
N VAL A 98 -22.92 7.24 -14.51
CA VAL A 98 -24.12 7.39 -15.34
C VAL A 98 -24.50 8.87 -15.25
N SER A 99 -24.14 9.65 -16.27
CA SER A 99 -24.72 10.98 -16.43
C SER A 99 -26.25 10.82 -16.46
N PRO A 100 -27.03 11.56 -15.66
CA PRO A 100 -28.46 11.59 -15.87
C PRO A 100 -28.68 12.11 -17.29
N GLU A 101 -29.35 11.31 -18.12
CA GLU A 101 -29.68 11.68 -19.49
C GLU A 101 -30.40 13.03 -19.50
N GLY A 102 -30.12 13.80 -20.56
CA GLY A 102 -30.45 15.21 -20.69
C GLY A 102 -31.91 15.56 -20.42
N VAL A 103 -32.08 16.73 -19.83
CA VAL A 103 -33.30 17.55 -19.95
C VAL A 103 -33.27 18.25 -21.30
#